data_AF-A0A351MI21-F1
#
_entry.id   AF-A0A351MI21-F1
#
_cell.length_a   1.000
_cell.length_b   1.000
_cell.length_c   1.000
_cell.angle_alpha   90.00
_cell.angle_beta   90.00
_cell.angle_gamma   90.00
#
_symmetry.space_group_name_H-M   'P 1'
#
loop_
_entity.id
_entity.type
_entity.pdbx_description
1 polymer ?
#
loop_
_entity_poly.entity_id
_entity_poly.type
_entity_poly.pdbx_seq_one_letter_code
_entity_poly.pdbx_strand_id
1 'polypeptide(L)'
;MSVEDALLAGLVGLAIGFSKAGVAGLMTLVGPLVTWMRGASFANGMTLPLLIVGDIFVLWKFRGRWDLRVILPMLPGAAVGIILAGTTLLGPLVAHPRLFNQVIGGIALFFCGVQLWLEWQRARVTRANGGDAPEHQPAPPLAGAAAGAATGVLSTIANQGGLVTNLYLLSQRLSKERFVGSAAVLYFCINTSKVPFFAGNGLINAQTLWLDLAGVPFVIAGGFLGAWVLKHINETVFNQLILWLTVLTGLKLVIWP
;
A
#
# COMPACT_ATOMS: atom_id res chain seq x y z
N MET A 1 -20.99 9.33 -16.05
CA MET A 1 -19.57 9.42 -15.64
C MET A 1 -18.95 10.55 -16.42
N SER A 2 -18.34 11.54 -15.76
CA SER A 2 -17.66 12.64 -16.46
C SER A 2 -16.33 12.18 -17.07
N VAL A 3 -15.74 12.96 -17.97
CA VAL A 3 -14.41 12.67 -18.53
C VAL A 3 -13.35 12.68 -17.42
N GLU A 4 -13.45 13.61 -16.47
CA GLU A 4 -12.55 13.69 -15.33
C GLU A 4 -12.61 12.43 -14.45
N ASP A 5 -13.82 11.94 -14.19
CA ASP A 5 -14.04 10.70 -13.44
C ASP A 5 -13.43 9.47 -14.12
N ALA A 6 -13.57 9.38 -15.45
CA ALA A 6 -13.00 8.29 -16.23
C ALA A 6 -11.47 8.33 -16.22
N LEU A 7 -10.88 9.52 -16.37
CA LEU A 7 -9.43 9.71 -16.28
C LEU A 7 -8.89 9.37 -14.90
N LEU A 8 -9.61 9.76 -13.84
CA LEU A 8 -9.24 9.44 -12.47
C LEU A 8 -9.29 7.93 -12.22
N ALA A 9 -10.38 7.26 -12.62
CA ALA A 9 -10.52 5.81 -12.51
C ALA A 9 -9.43 5.06 -13.28
N GLY A 10 -9.12 5.53 -14.49
CA GLY A 10 -8.02 4.97 -15.28
C GLY A 10 -6.66 5.15 -14.61
N LEU A 11 -6.35 6.35 -14.14
CA LEU A 11 -5.07 6.66 -13.49
C LEU A 11 -4.89 5.87 -12.19
N VAL A 12 -5.90 5.87 -11.31
CA VAL A 12 -5.87 5.15 -10.04
C VAL A 12 -5.78 3.64 -10.28
N GLY A 13 -6.60 3.10 -11.19
CA GLY A 13 -6.55 1.69 -11.56
C GLY A 13 -5.17 1.29 -12.09
N LEU A 14 -4.63 2.03 -13.07
CA LEU A 14 -3.30 1.78 -13.62
C LEU A 14 -2.22 1.80 -12.53
N ALA A 15 -2.23 2.82 -11.68
CA ALA A 15 -1.21 2.97 -10.64
C ALA A 15 -1.32 1.88 -9.57
N ILE A 16 -2.54 1.46 -9.21
CA ILE A 16 -2.76 0.32 -8.32
C ILE A 16 -2.18 -0.96 -8.92
N GLY A 17 -2.53 -1.25 -10.18
CA GLY A 17 -2.01 -2.40 -10.92
C GLY A 17 -0.49 -2.40 -11.02
N PHE A 18 0.08 -1.25 -11.36
CA PHE A 18 1.52 -1.06 -11.52
C PHE A 18 2.27 -1.29 -10.21
N SER A 19 1.73 -0.81 -9.08
CA SER A 19 2.35 -1.08 -7.77
C SER A 19 2.31 -2.57 -7.41
N LYS A 20 1.21 -3.26 -7.74
CA LYS A 20 1.08 -4.72 -7.54
C LYS A 20 2.06 -5.53 -8.41
N ALA A 21 2.62 -4.94 -9.48
CA ALA A 21 3.66 -5.56 -10.30
C ALA A 21 5.06 -5.60 -9.65
N GLY A 22 5.23 -5.00 -8.45
CA GLY A 22 6.48 -5.06 -7.68
C GLY A 22 7.12 -3.70 -7.39
N VAL A 23 6.50 -2.60 -7.83
CA VAL A 23 6.95 -1.26 -7.47
C VAL A 23 6.34 -0.86 -6.14
N ALA A 24 7.09 -1.13 -5.07
CA ALA A 24 6.68 -0.86 -3.70
C ALA A 24 6.45 0.64 -3.40
N GLY A 25 7.00 1.57 -4.20
CA GLY A 25 6.91 3.01 -3.95
C GLY A 25 5.67 3.70 -4.53
N LEU A 26 5.04 3.15 -5.57
CA LEU A 26 4.03 3.91 -6.33
C LEU A 26 2.76 4.19 -5.50
N MET A 27 2.35 3.27 -4.62
CA MET A 27 1.21 3.50 -3.71
C MET A 27 1.45 4.62 -2.70
N THR A 28 2.71 4.87 -2.33
CA THR A 28 3.08 5.97 -1.43
C THR A 28 2.75 7.33 -2.06
N LEU A 29 2.79 7.43 -3.40
CA LEU A 29 2.39 8.61 -4.17
C LEU A 29 0.87 8.67 -4.44
N VAL A 30 0.28 7.55 -4.87
CA VAL A 30 -1.12 7.54 -5.36
C VAL A 30 -2.10 8.00 -4.29
N GLY A 31 -1.94 7.55 -3.04
CA GLY A 31 -2.81 7.96 -1.93
C GLY A 31 -2.85 9.48 -1.72
N PRO A 32 -1.70 10.14 -1.47
CA PRO A 32 -1.61 11.59 -1.36
C PRO A 32 -2.06 12.36 -2.60
N LEU A 33 -1.75 11.86 -3.81
CA LEU A 33 -2.13 12.53 -5.06
C LEU A 33 -3.66 12.56 -5.22
N VAL A 34 -4.34 11.42 -5.06
CA VAL A 34 -5.81 11.36 -5.14
C VAL A 34 -6.45 12.14 -3.99
N THR A 35 -5.86 12.08 -2.80
CA THR A 35 -6.30 12.87 -1.64
C THR A 35 -6.22 14.37 -1.91
N TRP A 36 -5.16 14.84 -2.59
CA TRP A 36 -5.05 16.24 -2.99
C TRP A 36 -6.14 16.63 -4.00
N MET A 37 -6.49 15.73 -4.93
CA MET A 37 -7.49 16.02 -5.96
C MET A 37 -8.94 15.98 -5.44
N ARG A 38 -9.28 15.04 -4.54
CA ARG A 38 -10.67 14.70 -4.20
C ARG A 38 -10.93 14.51 -2.69
N GLY A 39 -9.91 14.69 -1.86
CA GLY A 39 -9.97 14.48 -0.41
C GLY A 39 -9.75 13.03 0.03
N ALA A 40 -9.32 12.87 1.28
CA ALA A 40 -8.89 11.58 1.83
C ALA A 40 -10.03 10.54 1.87
N SER A 41 -11.25 10.95 2.19
CA SER A 41 -12.41 10.05 2.25
C SER A 41 -12.70 9.43 0.88
N PHE A 42 -12.71 10.24 -0.18
CA PHE A 42 -12.91 9.75 -1.55
C PHE A 42 -11.75 8.85 -1.98
N ALA A 43 -10.51 9.29 -1.76
CA ALA A 43 -9.31 8.53 -2.12
C ALA A 43 -9.30 7.14 -1.49
N ASN A 44 -9.59 7.05 -0.18
CA ASN A 44 -9.64 5.77 0.52
C ASN A 44 -10.80 4.90 0.05
N GLY A 45 -11.98 5.48 -0.14
CA GLY A 45 -13.17 4.78 -0.61
C GLY A 45 -12.97 4.08 -1.95
N MET A 46 -12.39 4.79 -2.91
CA MET A 46 -12.11 4.30 -4.27
C MET A 46 -10.90 3.34 -4.31
N THR A 47 -9.87 3.59 -3.50
CA THR A 47 -8.65 2.77 -3.57
C THR A 47 -8.86 1.36 -3.03
N LEU A 48 -9.70 1.16 -2.00
CA LEU A 48 -9.81 -0.13 -1.33
C LEU A 48 -10.39 -1.25 -2.23
N PRO A 49 -11.52 -1.08 -2.94
CA PRO A 49 -12.04 -2.14 -3.82
C PRO A 49 -11.08 -2.47 -4.96
N LEU A 50 -10.44 -1.46 -5.55
CA LEU A 50 -9.43 -1.66 -6.60
C LEU A 50 -8.18 -2.39 -6.08
N LEU A 51 -7.76 -2.14 -4.84
CA LEU A 51 -6.68 -2.90 -4.19
C LEU A 51 -7.04 -4.39 -4.07
N ILE A 52 -8.28 -4.70 -3.66
CA ILE A 52 -8.77 -6.08 -3.53
C ILE A 52 -8.77 -6.77 -4.90
N VAL A 53 -9.20 -6.09 -5.97
CA VAL A 53 -9.14 -6.61 -7.34
C VAL A 53 -7.69 -6.90 -7.75
N GLY A 54 -6.77 -5.99 -7.46
CA GLY A 54 -5.34 -6.19 -7.69
C GLY A 54 -4.78 -7.38 -6.90
N ASP A 55 -5.19 -7.55 -5.65
CA ASP A 55 -4.81 -8.69 -4.82
C ASP A 55 -5.29 -10.02 -5.40
N ILE A 56 -6.55 -10.10 -5.84
CA ILE A 56 -7.11 -11.28 -6.50
C ILE A 56 -6.30 -11.66 -7.75
N PHE A 57 -5.94 -10.67 -8.58
CA PHE A 57 -5.13 -10.89 -9.77
C PHE A 57 -3.74 -11.48 -9.43
N VAL A 58 -3.06 -10.93 -8.41
CA VAL A 58 -1.75 -11.43 -7.98
C VAL A 58 -1.88 -12.82 -7.35
N LEU A 59 -2.90 -13.07 -6.53
CA LEU A 59 -3.18 -14.38 -5.95
C LEU A 59 -3.41 -15.45 -7.02
N TRP A 60 -4.15 -15.12 -8.07
CA TRP A 60 -4.37 -16.02 -9.20
C TRP A 60 -3.06 -16.35 -9.93
N LYS A 61 -2.23 -15.33 -10.18
CA LYS A 61 -0.95 -15.47 -10.89
C LYS A 61 0.09 -16.26 -10.08
N PHE A 62 0.15 -16.07 -8.76
CA PHE A 62 1.12 -16.69 -7.85
C PHE A 62 0.50 -17.77 -6.96
N ARG A 63 -0.56 -18.44 -7.45
CA ARG A 63 -1.28 -19.49 -6.71
C ARG A 63 -0.33 -20.60 -6.24
N GLY A 64 -0.41 -20.93 -4.95
CA GLY A 64 0.46 -21.94 -4.32
C GLY A 64 1.90 -21.48 -4.06
N ARG A 65 2.23 -20.21 -4.30
CA ARG A 65 3.55 -19.62 -4.02
C ARG A 65 3.50 -18.70 -2.81
N TRP A 66 3.11 -19.21 -1.65
CA TRP A 66 3.07 -18.46 -0.39
C TRP A 66 3.61 -19.29 0.77
N ASP A 67 4.00 -18.62 1.85
CA ASP A 67 4.50 -19.25 3.08
C ASP A 67 3.66 -18.82 4.29
N LEU A 68 2.85 -19.76 4.79
CA LEU A 68 1.97 -19.52 5.94
C LEU A 68 2.73 -19.26 7.24
N ARG A 69 3.98 -19.71 7.36
CA ARG A 69 4.81 -19.47 8.56
C ARG A 69 5.15 -18.00 8.72
N VAL A 70 5.12 -17.24 7.62
CA VAL A 70 5.35 -15.80 7.59
C VAL A 70 4.03 -15.02 7.65
N ILE A 71 2.97 -15.55 7.04
CA ILE A 71 1.66 -14.89 6.98
C ILE A 71 0.96 -14.92 8.35
N LEU A 72 0.87 -16.11 8.96
CA LEU A 72 0.07 -16.32 10.17
C LEU A 72 0.49 -15.46 11.36
N PRO A 73 1.80 -15.21 11.63
CA PRO A 73 2.20 -14.31 12.71
C PRO A 73 1.74 -12.85 12.54
N MET A 74 1.57 -12.36 11.30
CA MET A 74 1.13 -10.98 11.06
C MET A 74 -0.38 -10.80 11.22
N LEU A 75 -1.18 -11.80 10.86
CA LEU A 75 -2.64 -11.65 10.76
C LEU A 75 -3.31 -11.23 12.08
N PRO A 76 -2.99 -11.80 13.27
CA PRO A 76 -3.59 -11.38 14.53
C PRO A 76 -3.32 -9.90 14.84
N GLY A 77 -2.07 -9.47 14.67
CA GLY A 77 -1.68 -8.08 14.84
C GLY A 77 -2.42 -7.17 13.85
N ALA A 78 -2.46 -7.55 12.57
CA ALA A 78 -3.16 -6.79 11.54
C ALA A 78 -4.65 -6.65 11.85
N ALA A 79 -5.31 -7.71 12.32
CA ALA A 79 -6.70 -7.65 12.76
C ALA A 79 -6.89 -6.64 13.90
N VAL A 80 -6.03 -6.68 14.93
CA VAL A 80 -6.07 -5.71 16.04
C VAL A 80 -5.88 -4.27 15.52
N GLY A 81 -4.89 -4.04 14.66
CA GLY A 81 -4.64 -2.72 14.07
C GLY A 81 -5.79 -2.21 13.20
N ILE A 82 -6.41 -3.08 12.41
CA ILE A 82 -7.57 -2.74 11.57
C ILE A 82 -8.78 -2.43 12.45
N ILE A 83 -9.07 -3.26 13.44
CA ILE A 83 -10.21 -3.04 14.36
C ILE A 83 -10.00 -1.73 15.12
N LEU A 84 -8.82 -1.52 15.71
CA LEU A 84 -8.51 -0.31 16.46
C LEU A 84 -8.68 0.94 15.59
N ALA A 85 -8.02 0.98 14.43
CA ALA A 85 -8.09 2.14 13.54
C ALA A 85 -9.50 2.32 12.95
N GLY A 86 -10.17 1.24 12.55
CA GLY A 86 -11.48 1.26 11.92
C GLY A 86 -12.59 1.71 12.86
N THR A 87 -12.51 1.34 14.13
CA THR A 87 -13.52 1.68 15.15
C THR A 87 -13.27 3.01 15.84
N THR A 88 -12.01 3.37 16.10
CA THR A 88 -11.68 4.54 16.95
C THR A 88 -11.11 5.72 16.18
N LEU A 89 -10.39 5.49 15.06
CA LEU A 89 -9.70 6.56 14.33
C LEU A 89 -10.45 6.98 13.07
N LEU A 90 -11.02 6.04 12.33
CA LEU A 90 -11.57 6.30 10.99
C LEU A 90 -12.76 7.26 11.04
N GLY A 91 -13.72 7.07 11.95
CA GLY A 91 -14.89 7.95 12.09
C GLY A 91 -14.53 9.41 12.38
N PRO A 92 -13.72 9.70 13.41
CA PRO A 92 -13.24 11.06 13.68
C PRO A 92 -12.49 11.71 12.52
N LEU A 93 -11.67 10.94 11.80
CA LEU A 93 -10.95 11.44 10.62
C LEU A 93 -11.92 11.79 9.49
N VAL A 94 -12.90 10.93 9.21
CA VAL A 94 -13.94 11.21 8.19
C VAL A 94 -14.76 12.44 8.55
N ALA A 95 -15.05 12.66 9.83
CA ALA A 95 -15.75 13.85 10.31
C ALA A 95 -14.93 15.15 10.21
N HIS A 96 -13.59 15.06 10.10
CA HIS A 96 -12.69 16.21 10.03
C HIS A 96 -11.78 16.13 8.77
N PRO A 97 -12.30 16.47 7.57
CA PRO A 97 -11.59 16.27 6.30
C PRO A 97 -10.19 16.91 6.25
N ARG A 98 -10.02 18.09 6.84
CA ARG A 98 -8.71 18.76 6.92
C ARG A 98 -7.70 17.93 7.71
N LEU A 99 -8.09 17.45 8.89
CA LEU A 99 -7.25 16.59 9.71
C LEU A 99 -6.93 15.28 8.97
N PHE A 100 -7.90 14.71 8.27
CA PHE A 100 -7.68 13.50 7.51
C PHE A 100 -6.64 13.69 6.41
N ASN A 101 -6.76 14.76 5.61
CA ASN A 101 -5.78 15.13 4.60
C ASN A 101 -4.37 15.30 5.21
N GLN A 102 -4.26 16.00 6.35
CA GLN A 102 -2.99 16.18 7.06
C GLN A 102 -2.40 14.85 7.55
N VAL A 103 -3.22 13.93 8.05
CA VAL A 103 -2.77 12.61 8.49
C VAL A 103 -2.27 11.77 7.31
N ILE A 104 -2.98 11.77 6.18
CA ILE A 104 -2.51 11.10 4.95
C ILE A 104 -1.16 11.68 4.50
N GLY A 105 -1.06 13.01 4.43
CA GLY A 105 0.16 13.70 4.05
C GLY A 105 1.32 13.42 5.02
N GLY A 106 1.05 13.45 6.33
CA GLY A 106 2.02 13.15 7.37
C GLY A 106 2.55 11.71 7.32
N ILE A 107 1.67 10.73 7.11
CA ILE A 107 2.07 9.32 6.91
C ILE A 107 2.94 9.17 5.67
N ALA A 108 2.57 9.80 4.56
CA ALA A 108 3.34 9.75 3.32
C ALA A 108 4.73 10.38 3.48
N LEU A 109 4.84 11.54 4.14
CA LEU A 109 6.11 12.19 4.43
C LEU A 109 6.98 11.37 5.39
N PHE A 110 6.36 10.80 6.43
CA PHE A 110 7.05 9.90 7.35
C PHE A 110 7.66 8.72 6.60
N PHE A 111 6.90 8.05 5.73
CA PHE A 111 7.41 6.93 4.96
C PHE A 111 8.43 7.31 3.90
N CYS A 112 8.32 8.49 3.28
CA CYS A 112 9.40 9.02 2.44
C CYS A 112 10.69 9.20 3.25
N GLY A 113 10.59 9.76 4.46
CA GLY A 113 11.73 9.93 5.35
C GLY A 113 12.36 8.60 5.77
N VAL A 114 11.53 7.61 6.15
CA VAL A 114 11.99 6.25 6.47
C VAL A 114 12.65 5.60 5.24
N GLN A 115 12.07 5.74 4.05
CA GLN A 115 12.64 5.19 2.82
C GLN A 115 14.02 5.81 2.51
N LEU A 116 14.14 7.14 2.55
CA LEU A 116 15.42 7.84 2.36
C LEU A 116 16.46 7.40 3.38
N TRP A 117 16.05 7.26 4.65
CA TRP A 117 16.94 6.81 5.72
C TRP A 117 17.44 5.39 5.49
N LEU A 118 16.56 4.46 5.11
CA LEU A 118 16.93 3.08 4.80
C LEU A 118 17.83 2.98 3.56
N GLU A 119 17.59 3.78 2.52
CA GLU A 119 18.44 3.85 1.34
C GLU A 119 19.83 4.40 1.69
N TRP A 120 19.90 5.45 2.50
CA TRP A 120 21.14 6.02 2.99
C TRP A 120 21.93 5.03 3.87
N GLN A 121 21.25 4.29 4.75
CA GLN A 121 21.87 3.22 5.52
C GLN A 121 22.41 2.11 4.63
N ARG A 122 21.63 1.66 3.63
CA ARG A 122 22.10 0.67 2.66
C ARG A 122 23.35 1.16 1.95
N ALA A 123 23.37 2.39 1.44
CA ALA A 123 24.54 2.97 0.77
C ALA A 123 25.79 3.02 1.68
N ARG A 124 25.61 3.13 2.99
CA ARG A 124 26.71 3.04 3.98
C ARG A 124 27.15 1.60 4.24
N VAL A 125 26.22 0.65 4.28
CA VAL A 125 26.47 -0.76 4.58
C VAL A 125 26.94 -1.55 3.35
N THR A 126 26.68 -1.08 2.12
CA THR A 126 27.12 -1.73 0.87
C THR A 126 28.66 -1.75 0.70
N ARG A 127 29.42 -1.16 1.65
CA ARG A 127 30.88 -1.26 1.71
C ARG A 127 31.41 -2.30 2.70
N ALA A 128 30.56 -2.94 3.51
CA ALA A 128 31.04 -3.62 4.71
C ALA A 128 30.82 -5.14 4.80
N ASN A 129 29.84 -5.78 4.14
CA ASN A 129 29.69 -7.25 4.28
C ASN A 129 28.88 -7.92 3.15
N GLY A 130 29.50 -8.89 2.47
CA GLY A 130 28.86 -9.92 1.65
C GLY A 130 28.69 -11.21 2.44
N GLY A 131 27.93 -11.17 3.54
CA GLY A 131 27.76 -12.31 4.45
C GLY A 131 26.47 -13.09 4.18
N ASP A 132 26.61 -14.35 3.78
CA ASP A 132 25.56 -15.35 3.73
C ASP A 132 25.03 -15.67 5.14
N ALA A 133 24.04 -14.90 5.59
CA ALA A 133 23.27 -15.29 6.78
C ALA A 133 22.28 -16.43 6.43
N PRO A 134 22.03 -17.36 7.36
CA PRO A 134 21.28 -18.58 7.09
C PRO A 134 19.88 -18.30 6.53
N GLU A 135 19.49 -19.11 5.56
CA GLU A 135 18.17 -19.13 4.95
C GLU A 135 17.12 -19.59 5.99
N HIS A 136 15.91 -19.01 5.95
CA HIS A 136 14.76 -19.44 6.78
C HIS A 136 14.96 -19.36 8.31
N GLN A 137 15.16 -18.17 8.85
CA GLN A 137 14.79 -17.92 10.25
C GLN A 137 13.52 -17.07 10.28
N PRO A 138 12.34 -17.66 10.55
CA PRO A 138 11.13 -16.88 10.74
C PRO A 138 11.39 -15.86 11.86
N ALA A 139 11.07 -14.60 11.62
CA ALA A 139 11.14 -13.60 12.68
C ALA A 139 10.26 -14.05 13.86
N PRO A 140 10.62 -13.69 15.11
CA PRO A 140 9.85 -14.05 16.28
C PRO A 140 8.36 -13.72 16.07
N PRO A 141 7.41 -14.56 16.52
CA PRO A 141 5.98 -14.33 16.32
C PRO A 141 5.52 -12.95 16.79
N LEU A 142 6.14 -12.41 17.85
CA LEU A 142 5.89 -11.06 18.35
C LEU A 142 6.27 -9.96 17.35
N ALA A 143 7.37 -10.12 16.62
CA ALA A 143 7.76 -9.17 15.57
C ALA A 143 6.76 -9.19 14.41
N GLY A 144 6.26 -10.39 14.05
CA GLY A 144 5.16 -10.54 13.11
C GLY A 144 3.88 -9.83 13.57
N ALA A 145 3.48 -10.04 14.82
CA ALA A 145 2.29 -9.41 15.38
C ALA A 145 2.43 -7.88 15.45
N ALA A 146 3.59 -7.35 15.88
CA ALA A 146 3.84 -5.91 15.91
C ALA A 146 3.83 -5.29 14.50
N ALA A 147 4.50 -5.92 13.54
CA ALA A 147 4.47 -5.49 12.14
C ALA A 147 3.04 -5.57 11.56
N GLY A 148 2.29 -6.60 11.92
CA GLY A 148 0.88 -6.76 11.61
C GLY A 148 0.06 -5.59 12.14
N ALA A 149 0.17 -5.26 13.43
CA ALA A 149 -0.59 -4.17 14.06
C ALA A 149 -0.31 -2.82 13.40
N ALA A 150 0.98 -2.48 13.19
CA ALA A 150 1.38 -1.27 12.48
C ALA A 150 0.83 -1.26 11.04
N THR A 151 0.94 -2.38 10.32
CA THR A 151 0.38 -2.53 8.97
C THR A 151 -1.13 -2.30 8.98
N GLY A 152 -1.86 -2.88 9.94
CA GLY A 152 -3.31 -2.77 10.06
C GLY A 152 -3.76 -1.32 10.26
N VAL A 153 -3.11 -0.60 11.18
CA VAL A 153 -3.42 0.83 11.43
C VAL A 153 -3.12 1.68 10.18
N LEU A 154 -1.90 1.57 9.63
CA LEU A 154 -1.44 2.38 8.51
C LEU A 154 -2.21 2.07 7.21
N SER A 155 -2.58 0.80 7.01
CA SER A 155 -3.42 0.39 5.89
C SER A 155 -4.84 0.92 6.02
N THR A 156 -5.43 0.89 7.23
CA THR A 156 -6.79 1.39 7.44
C THR A 156 -6.89 2.90 7.27
N ILE A 157 -5.91 3.66 7.76
CA ILE A 157 -5.94 5.12 7.68
C ILE A 157 -5.55 5.62 6.30
N ALA A 158 -4.49 5.07 5.69
CA ALA A 158 -3.90 5.67 4.49
C ALA A 158 -3.73 4.71 3.31
N ASN A 159 -4.15 3.45 3.42
CA ASN A 159 -3.80 2.39 2.47
C ASN A 159 -2.26 2.22 2.30
N GLN A 160 -1.46 2.64 3.29
CA GLN A 160 0.02 2.62 3.23
C GLN A 160 0.68 1.59 4.16
N GLY A 161 -0.03 0.50 4.50
CA GLY A 161 0.56 -0.58 5.31
C GLY A 161 1.70 -1.36 4.62
N GLY A 162 1.87 -1.15 3.31
CA GLY A 162 2.78 -1.95 2.49
C GLY A 162 4.26 -1.79 2.83
N LEU A 163 4.72 -0.63 3.32
CA LEU A 163 6.12 -0.47 3.71
C LEU A 163 6.47 -1.41 4.88
N VAL A 164 5.63 -1.44 5.91
CA VAL A 164 5.84 -2.28 7.09
C VAL A 164 5.77 -3.76 6.72
N THR A 165 4.78 -4.15 5.92
CA THR A 165 4.64 -5.51 5.43
C THR A 165 5.86 -5.94 4.60
N ASN A 166 6.30 -5.10 3.67
CA ASN A 166 7.45 -5.41 2.82
C ASN A 166 8.75 -5.53 3.63
N LEU A 167 8.98 -4.65 4.62
CA LEU A 167 10.15 -4.74 5.51
C LEU A 167 10.14 -6.04 6.32
N TYR A 168 8.98 -6.44 6.84
CA TYR A 168 8.83 -7.71 7.53
C TYR A 168 9.09 -8.90 6.59
N LEU A 169 8.49 -8.92 5.40
CA LEU A 169 8.68 -10.01 4.42
C LEU A 169 10.12 -10.08 3.89
N LEU A 170 10.78 -8.93 3.71
CA LEU A 170 12.19 -8.87 3.29
C LEU A 170 13.10 -9.48 4.35
N SER A 171 12.80 -9.28 5.64
CA SER A 171 13.59 -9.91 6.72
C SER A 171 13.46 -11.43 6.77
N GLN A 172 12.42 -12.00 6.15
CA GLN A 172 12.22 -13.46 6.05
C GLN A 172 13.01 -14.13 4.92
N ARG A 173 13.68 -13.36 4.05
CA ARG A 173 14.52 -13.88 2.94
C ARG A 173 13.79 -14.87 2.01
N LEU A 174 12.50 -14.64 1.76
CA LEU A 174 11.70 -15.47 0.85
C LEU A 174 12.23 -15.39 -0.59
N SER A 175 12.07 -16.48 -1.35
CA SER A 175 12.23 -16.43 -2.81
C SER A 175 11.25 -15.42 -3.41
N LYS A 176 11.61 -14.80 -4.55
CA LYS A 176 10.79 -13.74 -5.17
C LYS A 176 9.33 -14.13 -5.36
N GLU A 177 9.05 -15.35 -5.83
CA GLU A 177 7.67 -15.84 -6.00
C GLU A 177 6.94 -15.98 -4.66
N ARG A 178 7.61 -16.52 -3.63
CA ARG A 178 7.03 -16.66 -2.28
C ARG A 178 6.82 -15.31 -1.61
N PHE A 179 7.71 -14.34 -1.83
CA PHE A 179 7.54 -12.98 -1.34
C PHE A 179 6.27 -12.36 -1.92
N VAL A 180 6.11 -12.40 -3.25
CA VAL A 180 4.96 -11.80 -3.94
C VAL A 180 3.66 -12.51 -3.56
N GLY A 181 3.64 -13.84 -3.55
CA GLY A 181 2.43 -14.58 -3.18
C GLY A 181 2.06 -14.43 -1.70
N SER A 182 3.03 -14.42 -0.77
CA SER A 182 2.75 -14.15 0.64
C SER A 182 2.24 -12.73 0.89
N ALA A 183 2.82 -11.74 0.22
CA ALA A 183 2.35 -10.36 0.26
C ALA A 183 0.90 -10.24 -0.25
N ALA A 184 0.58 -10.92 -1.36
CA ALA A 184 -0.76 -10.93 -1.94
C ALA A 184 -1.80 -11.53 -0.98
N VAL A 185 -1.48 -12.63 -0.29
CA VAL A 185 -2.36 -13.22 0.73
C VAL A 185 -2.58 -12.24 1.88
N LEU A 186 -1.51 -11.63 2.41
CA LEU A 186 -1.59 -10.64 3.49
C LEU A 186 -2.45 -9.44 3.10
N TYR A 187 -2.17 -8.81 1.95
CA TYR A 187 -2.91 -7.65 1.49
C TYR A 187 -4.37 -7.99 1.20
N PHE A 188 -4.66 -9.14 0.59
CA PHE A 188 -6.03 -9.59 0.38
C PHE A 188 -6.80 -9.70 1.69
N CYS A 189 -6.22 -10.37 2.70
CA CYS A 189 -6.84 -10.49 4.02
C CYS A 189 -7.06 -9.12 4.67
N ILE A 190 -6.00 -8.29 4.72
CA ILE A 190 -6.04 -6.95 5.33
C ILE A 190 -7.09 -6.06 4.65
N ASN A 191 -7.07 -6.00 3.32
CA ASN A 191 -7.96 -5.14 2.55
C ASN A 191 -9.41 -5.60 2.64
N THR A 192 -9.67 -6.92 2.57
CA THR A 192 -11.02 -7.46 2.73
C THR A 192 -11.55 -7.21 4.15
N SER A 193 -10.73 -7.36 5.18
CA SER A 193 -11.11 -7.07 6.57
C SER A 193 -11.46 -5.59 6.83
N LYS A 194 -10.99 -4.67 5.99
CA LYS A 194 -11.30 -3.23 6.09
C LYS A 194 -12.66 -2.85 5.53
N VAL A 195 -13.22 -3.63 4.61
CA VAL A 195 -14.50 -3.37 3.92
C VAL A 195 -15.63 -2.95 4.87
N PRO A 196 -15.92 -3.67 5.98
CA PRO A 196 -17.00 -3.26 6.88
C PRO A 196 -16.78 -1.89 7.51
N PHE A 197 -15.55 -1.52 7.87
CA PHE A 197 -15.24 -0.22 8.45
C PHE A 197 -15.35 0.90 7.41
N PHE A 198 -14.90 0.65 6.18
CA PHE A 198 -14.97 1.64 5.10
C PHE A 198 -16.43 1.86 4.64
N ALA A 199 -17.21 0.79 4.50
CA ALA A 199 -18.63 0.89 4.19
C ALA A 199 -19.42 1.54 5.34
N GLY A 200 -19.15 1.14 6.59
CA GLY A 200 -19.81 1.70 7.78
C GLY A 200 -19.55 3.19 8.00
N ASN A 201 -18.40 3.71 7.55
CA ASN A 201 -18.07 5.14 7.58
C ASN A 201 -18.41 5.87 6.27
N GLY A 202 -19.13 5.23 5.33
CA GLY A 202 -19.58 5.84 4.07
C GLY A 202 -18.48 6.12 3.03
N LEU A 203 -17.27 5.61 3.23
CA LEU A 203 -16.15 5.74 2.29
C LEU A 203 -16.40 4.93 1.02
N ILE A 204 -16.84 3.68 1.19
CA ILE A 204 -17.35 2.87 0.09
C ILE A 204 -18.84 3.17 -0.05
N ASN A 205 -19.23 3.72 -1.19
CA ASN A 205 -20.60 4.08 -1.52
C ASN A 205 -20.84 3.86 -3.02
N ALA A 206 -22.07 4.09 -3.49
CA ALA A 206 -22.43 3.82 -4.89
C ALA A 206 -21.57 4.61 -5.90
N GLN A 207 -21.16 5.83 -5.54
CA GLN A 207 -20.33 6.67 -6.41
C GLN A 207 -18.91 6.08 -6.54
N THR A 208 -18.26 5.74 -5.42
CA THR A 208 -16.90 5.17 -5.46
C THR A 208 -16.91 3.80 -6.15
N LEU A 209 -17.88 2.94 -5.87
CA LEU A 209 -18.00 1.63 -6.52
C LEU A 209 -18.20 1.71 -8.03
N TRP A 210 -18.95 2.70 -8.52
CA TRP A 210 -19.13 2.89 -9.96
C TRP A 210 -17.82 3.27 -10.67
N LEU A 211 -17.01 4.11 -10.01
CA LEU A 211 -15.68 4.47 -10.51
C LEU A 211 -14.70 3.31 -10.40
N ASP A 212 -14.79 2.52 -9.33
CA ASP A 212 -13.98 1.32 -9.15
C ASP A 212 -14.24 0.32 -10.28
N LEU A 213 -15.51 0.11 -10.65
CA LEU A 213 -15.86 -0.76 -11.77
C LEU A 213 -15.20 -0.29 -13.08
N ALA A 214 -15.19 1.01 -13.33
CA ALA A 214 -14.49 1.59 -14.48
C ALA A 214 -12.96 1.44 -14.37
N GLY A 215 -12.41 1.43 -13.15
CA GLY A 215 -10.98 1.27 -12.87
C GLY A 215 -10.45 -0.16 -12.95
N VAL A 216 -11.30 -1.19 -12.79
CA VAL A 216 -10.92 -2.62 -12.86
C VAL A 216 -10.05 -2.99 -14.08
N PRO A 217 -10.46 -2.68 -15.34
CA PRO A 217 -9.64 -3.04 -16.51
C PRO A 217 -8.25 -2.39 -16.46
N PHE A 218 -8.15 -1.20 -15.88
CA PHE A 218 -6.89 -0.47 -15.72
C PHE A 218 -6.00 -1.07 -14.63
N VAL A 219 -6.56 -1.66 -13.57
CA VAL A 219 -5.76 -2.43 -12.59
C VAL A 219 -5.05 -3.60 -13.28
N ILE A 220 -5.76 -4.34 -14.12
CA ILE A 220 -5.19 -5.48 -14.85
C ILE A 220 -4.13 -4.98 -15.84
N ALA A 221 -4.47 -3.98 -16.66
CA ALA A 221 -3.55 -3.38 -17.62
C ALA A 221 -2.30 -2.82 -16.93
N GLY A 222 -2.46 -2.12 -15.80
CA GLY A 222 -1.39 -1.57 -14.99
C GLY A 222 -0.46 -2.65 -14.43
N GLY A 223 -0.99 -3.81 -14.05
CA GLY A 223 -0.19 -4.96 -13.62
C GLY A 223 0.74 -5.49 -14.70
N PHE A 224 0.23 -5.62 -15.94
CA PHE A 224 1.04 -6.03 -17.08
C PHE A 224 2.05 -4.94 -17.49
N LEU A 225 1.59 -3.69 -17.58
CA LEU A 225 2.42 -2.55 -17.94
C LEU A 225 3.54 -2.34 -16.93
N GLY A 226 3.26 -2.41 -15.62
CA GLY A 226 4.26 -2.30 -14.57
C GLY A 226 5.33 -3.38 -14.65
N ALA A 227 4.93 -4.63 -14.90
CA ALA A 227 5.87 -5.73 -15.07
C ALA A 227 6.75 -5.56 -16.33
N TRP A 228 6.25 -4.88 -17.37
CA TRP A 228 6.99 -4.57 -18.57
C TRP A 228 7.92 -3.36 -18.38
N VAL A 229 7.42 -2.23 -17.86
CA VAL A 229 8.19 -1.00 -17.64
C VAL A 229 9.35 -1.25 -16.69
N LEU A 230 9.15 -2.01 -15.61
CA LEU A 230 10.19 -2.29 -14.62
C LEU A 230 11.41 -3.03 -15.23
N LYS A 231 11.23 -3.73 -16.36
CA LYS A 231 12.35 -4.36 -17.08
C LYS A 231 13.14 -3.39 -17.95
N HIS A 232 12.61 -2.20 -18.25
CA HIS A 232 13.15 -1.28 -19.24
C HIS A 232 13.52 0.11 -18.67
N ILE A 233 13.09 0.43 -17.45
CA ILE A 233 13.36 1.73 -16.82
C ILE A 233 14.49 1.62 -15.78
N ASN A 234 15.23 2.72 -15.61
CA ASN A 234 16.13 2.86 -14.49
C ASN A 234 15.33 2.98 -13.18
N GLU A 235 15.40 1.93 -12.35
CA GLU A 235 14.68 1.86 -11.07
C GLU A 235 15.02 3.03 -10.14
N THR A 236 16.26 3.50 -10.13
CA THR A 236 16.69 4.62 -9.28
C THR A 236 16.01 5.92 -9.67
N VAL A 237 16.01 6.28 -10.95
CA VAL A 237 15.37 7.51 -11.45
C VAL A 237 13.86 7.47 -11.17
N PHE A 238 13.25 6.32 -11.41
CA PHE A 238 11.82 6.15 -11.19
C PHE A 238 11.43 6.26 -9.71
N ASN A 239 12.19 5.62 -8.81
CA ASN A 239 11.95 5.72 -7.37
C ASN A 239 12.16 7.14 -6.85
N GLN A 240 13.19 7.86 -7.33
CA GLN A 240 13.41 9.25 -6.98
C GLN A 240 12.24 10.14 -7.42
N LEU A 241 11.71 9.95 -8.63
CA LEU A 241 10.56 10.71 -9.12
C LEU A 241 9.32 10.50 -8.23
N ILE A 242 9.00 9.24 -7.91
CA ILE A 242 7.90 8.91 -7.00
C ILE A 242 8.08 9.59 -5.65
N LEU A 243 9.30 9.53 -5.10
CA LEU A 243 9.61 10.10 -3.80
C LEU A 243 9.46 11.63 -3.81
N TRP A 244 9.99 12.32 -4.82
CA TRP A 244 9.81 13.77 -4.99
C TRP A 244 8.34 14.17 -5.08
N LEU A 245 7.57 13.49 -5.93
CA LEU A 245 6.14 13.77 -6.07
C LEU A 245 5.36 13.48 -4.78
N THR A 246 5.75 12.45 -4.02
CA THR A 246 5.13 12.12 -2.73
C THR A 246 5.45 13.19 -1.69
N VAL A 247 6.67 13.70 -1.67
CA VAL A 247 7.05 14.82 -0.79
C VAL A 247 6.24 16.07 -1.14
N LEU A 248 6.11 16.41 -2.42
CA LEU A 248 5.34 17.57 -2.86
C LEU A 248 3.87 17.46 -2.48
N THR A 249 3.24 16.32 -2.78
CA THR A 249 1.83 16.08 -2.45
C THR A 249 1.60 15.98 -0.94
N GLY A 250 2.49 15.31 -0.21
CA GLY A 250 2.45 15.22 1.25
C GLY A 250 2.58 16.58 1.95
N LEU A 251 3.55 17.41 1.54
CA LEU A 251 3.70 18.77 2.07
C LEU A 251 2.47 19.63 1.75
N LYS A 252 1.93 19.51 0.52
CA LYS A 252 0.70 20.21 0.15
C LYS A 252 -0.45 19.84 1.07
N LEU A 253 -0.66 18.55 1.36
CA LEU A 253 -1.71 18.07 2.25
C LEU A 253 -1.52 18.47 3.73
N VAL A 254 -0.27 18.62 4.19
CA VAL A 254 -0.01 19.00 5.59
C VAL A 254 -0.16 20.51 5.80
N ILE A 255 0.43 21.31 4.89
CA ILE A 255 0.52 22.77 5.01
C ILE A 255 -0.74 23.45 4.47
N TRP A 256 -1.33 22.90 3.41
CA TRP A 256 -2.52 23.42 2.75
C TRP A 256 -3.56 22.30 2.49
N PRO A 257 -4.11 21.72 3.57
CA PRO A 257 -5.05 20.59 3.52
C PRO A 257 -6.39 20.91 2.84
#